data_AF-A0A661ZLJ4-F1
#
_entry.id   AF-A0A661ZLJ4-F1
#
_cell.length_a   1.000
_cell.length_b   1.000
_cell.length_c   1.000
_cell.angle_alpha   90.00
_cell.angle_beta   90.00
_cell.angle_gamma   90.00
#
_symmetry.space_group_name_H-M   'P 1'
#
loop_
_entity.id
_entity.type
_entity.pdbx_description
1 polymer ?
#
loop_
_entity_poly.entity_id
_entity_poly.type
_entity_poly.pdbx_seq_one_letter_code
_entity_poly.pdbx_strand_id
1 'polypeptide(L)'
;EKINTIIGNEIAFCRSGMFFHTNQEGNLIKENYFHNNLTQVTAQGKTANFNKWEGNYFDDYQGFDRDNDNIGDTPYELYNYVEHLWDFKKEVRFFYGAPLLVILDFLERLAPFSEPKFILRDKTPKYIWESQNVIN
;
A
#
# COMPACT_ATOMS: atom_id res chain seq x y z
N GLU A 1 6.92 -6.52 24.62
CA GLU A 1 6.01 -5.71 23.79
C GLU A 1 4.92 -6.61 23.20
N LYS A 2 3.75 -6.06 22.89
CA LYS A 2 2.66 -6.81 22.26
C LYS A 2 2.80 -6.67 20.74
N ILE A 3 3.24 -7.73 20.10
CA ILE A 3 3.37 -7.82 18.64
C ILE A 3 2.01 -8.26 18.09
N ASN A 4 1.43 -7.48 17.16
CA ASN A 4 0.26 -7.96 16.41
C ASN A 4 0.72 -8.68 15.14
N THR A 5 -0.06 -9.65 14.72
CA THR A 5 0.21 -10.46 13.53
C THR A 5 -1.05 -10.46 12.67
N ILE A 6 -0.92 -9.94 11.45
CA ILE A 6 -1.99 -9.79 10.46
C ILE A 6 -1.61 -10.67 9.27
N ILE A 7 -2.26 -11.83 9.15
CA ILE A 7 -1.90 -12.86 8.16
C ILE A 7 -3.12 -13.36 7.41
N GLY A 8 -2.99 -13.52 6.09
CA GLY A 8 -3.97 -14.23 5.27
C GLY A 8 -5.32 -13.53 5.12
N ASN A 9 -5.36 -12.20 5.22
CA ASN A 9 -6.59 -11.41 5.09
C ASN A 9 -6.74 -10.87 3.67
N GLU A 10 -7.98 -10.76 3.21
CA GLU A 10 -8.36 -9.92 2.07
C GLU A 10 -8.64 -8.50 2.60
N ILE A 11 -7.92 -7.51 2.07
CA ILE A 11 -8.03 -6.11 2.46
C ILE A 11 -8.34 -5.31 1.19
N ALA A 12 -9.63 -5.00 1.02
CA ALA A 12 -10.11 -4.50 -0.26
C ALA A 12 -11.18 -3.43 -0.17
N PHE A 13 -11.35 -2.70 -1.28
CA PHE A 13 -12.39 -1.68 -1.47
C PHE A 13 -12.39 -0.58 -0.41
N CYS A 14 -11.23 -0.30 0.18
CA CYS A 14 -11.05 0.73 1.18
C CYS A 14 -10.40 1.99 0.59
N ARG A 15 -10.66 3.15 1.19
CA ARG A 15 -9.88 4.36 0.89
C ARG A 15 -8.40 4.17 1.28
N SER A 16 -8.16 3.56 2.43
CA SER A 16 -6.84 3.14 2.89
C SER A 16 -6.99 1.71 3.38
N GLY A 17 -6.29 0.76 2.78
CA GLY A 17 -6.39 -0.66 3.15
C GLY A 17 -5.96 -0.90 4.60
N MET A 18 -4.86 -0.26 5.02
CA MET A 18 -4.44 -0.24 6.41
C MET A 18 -3.91 1.14 6.81
N PHE A 19 -4.36 1.64 7.96
CA PHE A 19 -4.00 2.98 8.42
C PHE A 19 -3.21 2.96 9.73
N PHE A 20 -1.97 3.44 9.68
CA PHE A 20 -1.11 3.66 10.83
C PHE A 20 -1.31 5.07 11.38
N HIS A 21 -2.00 5.17 12.52
CA HIS A 21 -2.26 6.45 13.21
C HIS A 21 -1.00 7.04 13.86
N THR A 22 -0.03 6.21 14.21
CA THR A 22 1.25 6.62 14.82
C THR A 22 2.41 5.80 14.24
N ASN A 23 3.62 5.96 14.76
CA ASN A 23 4.75 5.08 14.42
C ASN A 23 4.63 3.76 15.20
N GLN A 24 3.61 2.94 14.90
CA GLN A 24 3.53 1.60 15.48
C GLN A 24 4.65 0.72 14.90
N GLU A 25 5.31 -0.05 15.76
CA GLU A 25 6.50 -0.83 15.41
C GLU A 25 6.31 -2.30 15.79
N GLY A 26 7.09 -3.17 15.15
CA GLY A 26 7.21 -4.57 15.53
C GLY A 26 6.04 -5.47 15.13
N ASN A 27 5.02 -4.98 14.42
CA ASN A 27 3.95 -5.83 13.90
C ASN A 27 4.43 -6.67 12.71
N LEU A 28 3.81 -7.84 12.51
CA LEU A 28 4.02 -8.70 11.34
C LEU A 28 2.78 -8.64 10.44
N ILE A 29 2.99 -8.22 9.19
CA ILE A 29 1.96 -8.16 8.15
C ILE A 29 2.42 -9.07 7.01
N LYS A 30 1.78 -10.22 6.87
CA LYS A 30 2.25 -11.28 5.99
C LYS A 30 1.14 -11.95 5.19
N GLU A 31 1.38 -12.29 3.93
CA GLU A 31 0.44 -13.07 3.10
C GLU A 31 -0.98 -12.49 3.00
N ASN A 32 -1.14 -11.17 3.12
CA ASN A 32 -2.44 -10.52 2.91
C ASN A 32 -2.64 -10.17 1.43
N TYR A 33 -3.89 -10.11 1.00
CA TYR A 33 -4.33 -9.76 -0.34
C TYR A 33 -4.88 -8.33 -0.35
N PHE A 34 -4.03 -7.37 -0.71
CA PHE A 34 -4.42 -5.96 -0.85
C PHE A 34 -4.84 -5.70 -2.30
N HIS A 35 -6.12 -5.36 -2.51
CA HIS A 35 -6.60 -5.00 -3.84
C HIS A 35 -7.75 -3.99 -3.83
N ASN A 36 -7.90 -3.25 -4.93
CA ASN A 36 -8.94 -2.26 -5.14
C ASN A 36 -9.08 -1.24 -4.00
N ASN A 37 -7.98 -0.94 -3.31
CA ASN A 37 -7.91 0.17 -2.37
C ASN A 37 -7.47 1.44 -3.10
N LEU A 38 -7.93 2.61 -2.67
CA LEU A 38 -7.40 3.88 -3.21
C LEU A 38 -5.92 4.08 -2.83
N THR A 39 -5.54 3.61 -1.65
CA THR A 39 -4.15 3.52 -1.20
C THR A 39 -4.00 2.25 -0.35
N GLN A 40 -3.00 1.42 -0.61
CA GLN A 40 -2.86 0.15 0.13
C GLN A 40 -2.63 0.39 1.62
N VAL A 41 -1.71 1.30 1.94
CA VAL A 41 -1.33 1.61 3.32
C VAL A 41 -1.09 3.10 3.47
N THR A 42 -1.64 3.70 4.52
CA THR A 42 -1.38 5.09 4.87
C THR A 42 -0.72 5.16 6.25
N ALA A 43 0.20 6.09 6.44
CA ALA A 43 0.80 6.35 7.75
C ALA A 43 0.77 7.85 8.05
N GLN A 44 0.06 8.22 9.12
CA GLN A 44 0.06 9.59 9.63
C GLN A 44 1.39 9.93 10.32
N GLY A 45 2.05 8.92 10.90
CA GLY A 45 3.41 9.01 11.42
C GLY A 45 4.47 9.20 10.33
N LYS A 46 5.72 8.85 10.63
CA LYS A 46 6.82 8.93 9.67
C LYS A 46 6.69 7.87 8.56
N THR A 47 6.38 6.64 8.95
CA THR A 47 6.39 5.48 8.06
C THR A 47 5.66 4.30 8.71
N ALA A 48 5.20 3.35 7.92
CA ALA A 48 4.75 2.03 8.39
C ALA A 48 5.87 0.97 8.30
N ASN A 49 7.06 1.36 7.85
CA ASN A 49 8.21 0.47 7.62
C ASN A 49 8.93 0.01 8.90
N PHE A 50 8.51 0.48 10.08
CA PHE A 50 8.95 -0.09 11.36
C PHE A 50 8.28 -1.45 11.67
N ASN A 51 7.45 -1.94 10.76
CA ASN A 51 6.79 -3.24 10.81
C ASN A 51 7.39 -4.17 9.77
N LYS A 52 7.20 -5.47 9.94
CA LYS A 52 7.67 -6.50 9.03
C LYS A 52 6.61 -6.80 7.99
N TRP A 53 6.97 -6.62 6.72
CA TRP A 53 6.13 -6.86 5.55
C TRP A 53 6.72 -7.99 4.72
N GLU A 54 5.99 -9.09 4.56
CA GLU A 54 6.48 -10.27 3.86
C GLU A 54 5.38 -10.98 3.09
N GLY A 55 5.57 -11.22 1.79
CA GLY A 55 4.70 -12.14 1.04
C GLY A 55 3.28 -11.61 0.84
N ASN A 56 3.04 -10.32 1.06
CA ASN A 56 1.75 -9.72 0.76
C ASN A 56 1.61 -9.55 -0.76
N TYR A 57 0.39 -9.67 -1.24
CA TYR A 57 0.03 -9.29 -2.60
C TYR A 57 -0.51 -7.86 -2.59
N PHE A 58 -0.09 -7.07 -3.58
CA PHE A 58 -0.61 -5.73 -3.83
C PHE A 58 -0.99 -5.63 -5.31
N ASP A 59 -2.24 -5.29 -5.61
CA ASP A 59 -2.73 -5.21 -6.99
C ASP A 59 -2.11 -4.06 -7.82
N ASP A 60 -1.43 -3.13 -7.15
CA ASP A 60 -0.64 -2.06 -7.75
C ASP A 60 0.86 -2.39 -7.84
N TYR A 61 1.29 -3.61 -7.52
CA TYR A 61 2.67 -4.05 -7.73
C TYR A 61 2.99 -4.14 -9.23
N GLN A 62 4.05 -3.44 -9.66
CA GLN A 62 4.46 -3.32 -11.07
C GLN A 62 5.79 -4.05 -11.38
N GLY A 63 6.21 -4.97 -10.51
CA GLY A 63 7.43 -5.74 -10.72
C GLY A 63 7.23 -6.94 -11.65
N PHE A 64 8.23 -7.82 -11.66
CA PHE A 64 8.27 -9.03 -12.48
C PHE A 64 8.67 -10.22 -11.62
N ASP A 65 8.33 -11.41 -12.08
CA ASP A 65 8.79 -12.69 -11.56
C ASP A 65 9.39 -13.46 -12.74
N ARG A 66 10.72 -13.54 -12.81
CA ARG A 66 11.45 -14.15 -13.93
C ARG A 66 11.71 -15.63 -13.74
N ASP A 67 11.82 -16.10 -12.50
CA ASP A 67 12.10 -17.50 -12.18
C ASP A 67 10.83 -18.32 -11.90
N ASN A 68 9.66 -17.67 -11.88
CA ASN A 68 8.33 -18.24 -11.70
C ASN A 68 8.12 -18.87 -10.32
N ASP A 69 8.70 -18.27 -9.27
CA ASP A 69 8.50 -18.71 -7.89
C ASP A 69 7.31 -18.01 -7.18
N ASN A 70 6.59 -17.15 -7.91
CA ASN A 70 5.49 -16.29 -7.46
C ASN A 70 5.91 -15.22 -6.42
N ILE A 71 7.20 -14.95 -6.30
CA ILE A 71 7.76 -13.84 -5.54
C ILE A 71 8.27 -12.82 -6.54
N GLY A 72 7.96 -11.55 -6.29
CA GLY A 72 8.46 -10.47 -7.12
C GLY A 72 9.99 -10.32 -7.01
N ASP A 73 10.68 -10.29 -8.15
CA ASP A 73 12.14 -10.06 -8.27
C ASP A 73 12.56 -8.69 -7.71
N THR A 74 11.61 -7.77 -7.59
CA THR A 74 11.82 -6.40 -7.08
C THR A 74 10.94 -6.16 -5.85
N PRO A 75 11.45 -5.48 -4.81
CA PRO A 75 10.62 -5.13 -3.66
C PRO A 75 9.41 -4.29 -4.06
N TYR A 76 8.27 -4.51 -3.40
CA TYR A 76 7.17 -3.56 -3.45
C TYR A 76 7.50 -2.40 -2.52
N GLU A 77 7.50 -1.17 -3.05
CA GLU A 77 7.74 0.04 -2.27
C GLU A 77 6.56 0.98 -2.43
N LEU A 78 5.93 1.33 -1.31
CA LEU A 78 4.86 2.31 -1.30
C LEU A 78 5.42 3.67 -0.87
N TYR A 79 5.22 4.65 -1.75
CA TYR A 79 5.52 6.05 -1.50
C TYR A 79 4.21 6.85 -1.50
N ASN A 80 4.05 7.73 -0.52
CA ASN A 80 2.94 8.67 -0.48
C ASN A 80 3.40 10.02 -1.07
N TYR A 81 2.84 10.37 -2.22
CA TYR A 81 3.14 11.62 -2.93
C TYR A 81 2.24 12.78 -2.47
N VAL A 82 1.17 12.48 -1.73
CA VAL A 82 -0.09 13.24 -1.83
C VAL A 82 -0.45 14.05 -0.56
N GLU A 83 0.42 14.18 0.44
CA GLU A 83 0.04 14.85 1.71
C GLU A 83 -0.13 16.38 1.63
N HIS A 84 0.17 17.07 0.52
CA HIS A 84 0.10 18.54 0.50
C HIS A 84 -1.22 19.18 0.03
N LEU A 85 -2.15 18.47 -0.62
CA LEU A 85 -3.39 19.12 -1.13
C LEU A 85 -4.64 18.88 -0.25
N TRP A 86 -4.88 17.66 0.24
CA TRP A 86 -6.11 17.29 0.98
C TRP A 86 -6.05 17.58 2.48
N ASP A 87 -4.84 17.62 3.04
CA ASP A 87 -4.61 18.02 4.43
C ASP A 87 -4.66 19.54 4.59
N PHE A 88 -4.31 20.28 3.53
CA PHE A 88 -4.44 21.74 3.49
C PHE A 88 -5.89 22.20 3.34
N LYS A 89 -6.72 21.47 2.56
CA LYS A 89 -8.13 21.81 2.32
C LYS A 89 -9.03 20.58 2.37
N LYS A 90 -9.74 20.44 3.49
CA LYS A 90 -10.66 19.31 3.74
C LYS A 90 -11.77 19.21 2.69
N GLU A 91 -12.10 20.31 2.02
CA GLU A 91 -13.13 20.44 1.00
C GLU A 91 -12.79 19.67 -0.28
N VAL A 92 -11.49 19.52 -0.59
CA VAL A 92 -11.06 18.84 -1.82
C VAL A 92 -11.38 17.34 -1.76
N ARG A 93 -11.55 16.77 -0.55
CA ARG A 93 -11.99 15.38 -0.35
C ARG A 93 -13.35 15.05 -0.95
N PHE A 94 -14.19 16.04 -1.21
CA PHE A 94 -15.45 15.85 -1.93
C PHE A 94 -15.23 15.21 -3.33
N PHE A 95 -14.07 15.45 -3.94
CA PHE A 95 -13.78 15.02 -5.30
C PHE A 95 -13.19 13.60 -5.40
N TYR A 96 -13.22 12.75 -4.36
CA TYR A 96 -12.57 11.43 -4.36
C TYR A 96 -12.94 10.48 -5.52
N GLY A 97 -14.06 10.71 -6.21
CA GLY A 97 -14.47 9.98 -7.41
C GLY A 97 -14.44 10.77 -8.72
N ALA A 98 -13.89 11.99 -8.73
CA ALA A 98 -13.86 12.85 -9.91
C ALA A 98 -12.65 12.53 -10.81
N PRO A 99 -12.79 12.57 -12.14
CA PRO A 99 -11.67 12.38 -13.09
C PRO A 99 -10.47 13.32 -12.84
N LEU A 100 -10.72 14.49 -12.25
CA LEU A 100 -9.68 15.46 -11.88
C LEU A 100 -8.60 14.86 -10.97
N LEU A 101 -8.97 13.92 -10.10
CA LEU A 101 -8.01 13.31 -9.17
C LEU A 101 -7.03 12.38 -9.85
N VAL A 102 -7.51 11.62 -10.83
CA VAL A 102 -6.67 10.72 -11.62
C VAL A 102 -5.59 11.51 -12.37
N ILE A 103 -5.96 12.69 -12.89
CA ILE A 103 -5.02 13.59 -13.58
C ILE A 103 -3.99 14.15 -12.60
N LEU A 104 -4.43 14.56 -11.40
CA LEU A 104 -3.53 15.12 -10.40
C LEU A 104 -2.54 14.07 -9.86
N ASP A 105 -2.98 12.84 -9.56
CA ASP A 105 -2.10 11.73 -9.15
C ASP A 105 -1.06 11.41 -10.23
N PHE A 106 -1.48 11.39 -11.50
CA PHE A 106 -0.56 11.18 -12.63
C PHE A 106 0.51 12.28 -12.71
N LEU A 107 0.10 13.56 -12.58
CA LEU A 107 1.04 14.68 -12.61
C LEU A 107 2.03 14.65 -11.43
N GLU A 108 1.58 14.27 -10.23
CA GLU A 108 2.46 14.15 -9.06
C GLU A 108 3.48 13.02 -9.19
N ARG A 109 3.09 11.87 -9.78
CA ARG A 109 4.02 10.79 -10.10
C ARG A 109 5.05 11.20 -11.16
N LEU A 110 4.65 12.04 -12.11
CA LEU A 110 5.51 12.50 -13.21
C LEU A 110 6.47 13.62 -12.79
N ALA A 111 5.99 14.57 -11.99
CA ALA A 111 6.73 15.74 -11.53
C ALA A 111 6.41 16.04 -10.05
N PRO A 112 7.03 15.32 -9.11
CA PRO A 112 6.77 15.50 -7.69
C PRO A 112 7.14 16.93 -7.26
N PHE A 113 6.18 17.68 -6.74
CA PHE A 113 6.42 19.02 -6.21
C PHE A 113 7.13 19.01 -4.84
N SER A 114 7.26 17.82 -4.23
CA SER A 114 7.99 17.53 -2.99
C SER A 114 8.56 16.11 -3.03
N GLU A 115 9.55 15.82 -2.18
CA GLU A 115 10.03 14.44 -2.00
C GLU A 115 8.91 13.57 -1.44
N PRO A 116 8.64 12.39 -2.04
CA PRO A 116 7.57 11.54 -1.59
C PRO A 116 7.96 10.81 -0.29
N LYS A 117 6.97 10.60 0.57
CA LYS A 117 7.15 9.96 1.87
C LYS A 117 7.18 8.45 1.72
N PHE A 118 8.29 7.81 2.08
CA PHE A 118 8.41 6.36 2.08
C PHE A 118 7.55 5.71 3.18
N ILE A 119 6.58 4.87 2.79
CA ILE A 119 5.60 4.27 3.71
C ILE A 119 6.01 2.87 4.13
N LEU A 120 6.34 1.99 3.19
CA LEU A 120 6.74 0.62 3.48
C LEU A 120 7.51 0.01 2.31
N ARG A 121 8.27 -1.04 2.61
CA ARG A 121 8.83 -1.96 1.63
C ARG A 121 8.51 -3.41 2.03
N ASP A 122 7.86 -4.15 1.14
CA ASP A 122 7.81 -5.61 1.18
C ASP A 122 8.91 -6.15 0.27
N LYS A 123 9.84 -6.92 0.81
CA LYS A 123 11.00 -7.43 0.04
C LYS A 123 10.67 -8.64 -0.81
N THR A 124 9.59 -9.33 -0.50
CA THR A 124 9.17 -10.56 -1.16
C THR A 124 7.67 -10.45 -1.46
N PRO A 125 7.22 -9.45 -2.23
CA PRO A 125 5.81 -9.32 -2.56
C PRO A 125 5.37 -10.51 -3.42
N LYS A 126 4.12 -10.95 -3.28
CA LYS A 126 3.58 -11.97 -4.20
C LYS A 126 3.34 -11.34 -5.58
N TYR A 127 3.77 -12.04 -6.63
CA TYR A 127 3.57 -11.56 -8.01
C TYR A 127 2.12 -11.74 -8.48
N ILE A 128 1.54 -12.90 -8.19
CA ILE A 128 0.17 -13.26 -8.52
C ILE A 128 -0.55 -13.71 -7.25
N TRP A 129 -1.79 -13.24 -7.09
CA TRP A 129 -2.70 -13.80 -6.11
C TRP A 129 -3.38 -15.03 -6.68
N GLU A 130 -2.98 -16.20 -6.20
CA GLU A 130 -3.74 -17.42 -6.42
C GLU A 130 -4.85 -17.46 -5.37
N SER A 131 -6.11 -17.32 -5.81
CA SER A 131 -7.23 -17.64 -4.93
C SER A 131 -7.09 -19.11 -4.54
N GLN A 132 -6.64 -19.38 -3.32
CA GLN A 132 -6.78 -20.73 -2.79
C GLN A 132 -8.25 -21.09 -2.92
N ASN A 133 -8.53 -22.30 -3.40
CA ASN A 133 -9.87 -22.88 -3.42
C ASN A 133 -10.46 -22.79 -2.01
N VAL A 134 -11.17 -21.71 -1.70
CA VAL A 134 -12.11 -21.63 -0.58
C VAL A 134 -13.39 -22.32 -1.04
N ILE A 135 -13.25 -23.62 -1.34
CA ILE A 135 -14.35 -24.55 -1.40
C ILE A 135 -13.83 -25.82 -0.74
N ASN A 136 -14.14 -25.95 0.55
CA ASN A 136 -14.70 -27.14 1.17
C ASN A 136 -15.29 -26.75 2.53
#